data_AF-A0AAV9QPY3-F1
#
_entry.id   AF-A0AAV9QPY3-F1
#
_cell.length_a   1.000
_cell.length_b   1.000
_cell.length_c   1.000
_cell.angle_alpha   90.00
_cell.angle_beta   90.00
_cell.angle_gamma   90.00
#
_symmetry.space_group_name_H-M   'P 1'
#
loop_
_entity.id
_entity.type
_entity.pdbx_description
1 polymer ?
#
loop_
_entity_poly.entity_id
_entity_poly.type
_entity_poly.pdbx_seq_one_letter_code
_entity_poly.pdbx_strand_id
1 'polypeptide(L)'
;MGAAWSQASNLALLVAMMQANADQVEKDILKSEEMLAVDAENEKKDLPFQHKNEISIKLTEAENLLKDLFLDVDKAKKLKHLQAKEIEKDIIHLHERWLKDCAFYRDIYDQIDDVSLMPRINWGLILNQKQKELNGEEYGPTMLDLEKQIAAHNILQKEIIAYGSQLCVSSAGSKEKYNAFKKQYNNLLDNSKWRRHYLSSLYEYMLGCNKELNFLGEEQEKIKKQDWSDHMVDPPHIRRHYENFKNNGLLFHESEVNRLQDEGERLIELNHPASDTIQETHLDNVHEFKKYQMDTEQMSETMTQLNSTLDPKSVCKKSNSETLLQLEVREKQEGRGGGDREVQSRVLQLKFSEIPS
;
A
#
# COMPACT_ATOMS: atom_id res chain seq x y z
N MET A 1 14.86 19.58 -71.03
CA MET A 1 13.38 19.55 -70.92
C MET A 1 12.80 18.16 -70.59
N GLY A 2 13.49 17.03 -70.82
CA GLY A 2 12.93 15.69 -70.57
C GLY A 2 12.75 15.25 -69.10
N ALA A 3 13.67 15.62 -68.19
CA ALA A 3 13.61 15.16 -66.79
C ALA A 3 12.44 15.77 -65.98
N ALA A 4 12.16 17.06 -66.17
CA ALA A 4 11.05 17.75 -65.50
C ALA A 4 9.68 17.24 -65.97
N TRP A 5 9.55 16.87 -67.24
CA TRP A 5 8.33 16.29 -67.82
C TRP A 5 8.05 14.88 -67.27
N SER A 6 9.09 14.04 -67.16
CA SER A 6 8.96 12.70 -66.56
C SER A 6 8.57 12.79 -65.07
N GLN A 7 9.16 13.72 -64.31
CA GLN A 7 8.83 13.91 -62.90
C GLN A 7 7.39 14.42 -62.69
N ALA A 8 6.91 15.35 -63.53
CA ALA A 8 5.54 15.84 -63.49
C ALA A 8 4.52 14.74 -63.84
N SER A 9 4.81 13.91 -64.85
CA SER A 9 3.95 12.78 -65.23
C SER A 9 3.88 11.70 -64.13
N ASN A 10 4.99 11.40 -63.47
CA ASN A 10 5.02 10.44 -62.35
C ASN A 10 4.24 10.97 -61.13
N LEU A 11 4.31 12.27 -60.87
CA LEU A 11 3.56 12.89 -59.77
C LEU A 11 2.05 12.89 -60.02
N ALA A 12 1.62 13.15 -61.26
CA ALA A 12 0.21 13.09 -61.62
C ALA A 12 -0.37 11.68 -61.46
N LEU A 13 0.40 10.64 -61.84
CA LEU A 13 -0.01 9.24 -61.67
C LEU A 13 -0.10 8.85 -60.19
N LEU A 14 0.86 9.29 -59.37
CA LEU A 14 0.85 9.09 -57.92
C LEU A 14 -0.38 9.71 -57.27
N VAL A 15 -0.72 10.96 -57.63
CA VAL A 15 -1.89 11.66 -57.08
C VAL A 15 -3.19 10.98 -57.48
N ALA A 16 -3.31 10.54 -58.74
CA ALA A 16 -4.49 9.80 -59.20
C ALA A 16 -4.66 8.47 -58.44
N MET A 17 -3.56 7.76 -58.19
CA MET A 17 -3.56 6.52 -57.41
C MET A 17 -3.95 6.77 -55.95
N MET A 18 -3.42 7.82 -55.32
CA MET A 18 -3.79 8.22 -53.97
C MET A 18 -5.27 8.59 -53.87
N GLN A 19 -5.82 9.33 -54.83
CA GLN A 19 -7.25 9.65 -54.83
C GLN A 19 -8.11 8.38 -54.92
N ALA A 20 -7.78 7.47 -55.85
CA ALA A 20 -8.52 6.22 -56.00
C ALA A 20 -8.45 5.34 -54.74
N ASN A 21 -7.30 5.27 -54.08
CA ASN A 21 -7.15 4.55 -52.82
C ASN A 21 -7.95 5.20 -51.69
N ALA A 22 -7.95 6.52 -51.59
CA ALA A 22 -8.74 7.25 -50.59
C ALA A 22 -10.24 7.05 -50.79
N ASP A 23 -10.73 7.13 -52.04
CA ASP A 23 -12.13 6.88 -52.39
C ASP A 23 -12.55 5.44 -52.02
N GLN A 24 -11.65 4.47 -52.22
CA GLN A 24 -11.91 3.08 -51.88
C GLN A 24 -11.93 2.86 -50.35
N VAL A 25 -11.02 3.48 -49.60
CA VAL A 25 -11.04 3.46 -48.12
C VAL A 25 -12.35 4.03 -47.60
N GLU A 26 -12.79 5.18 -48.10
CA GLU A 26 -14.03 5.80 -47.67
C GLU A 26 -15.25 4.90 -47.95
N LYS A 27 -15.28 4.24 -49.11
CA LYS A 27 -16.31 3.28 -49.47
C LYS A 27 -16.33 2.06 -48.55
N ASP A 28 -15.16 1.51 -48.21
CA ASP A 28 -15.07 0.34 -47.34
C ASP A 28 -15.42 0.68 -45.88
N ILE A 29 -15.02 1.86 -45.40
CA ILE A 29 -15.44 2.42 -44.11
C ILE A 29 -16.96 2.57 -44.05
N LEU A 30 -17.56 3.27 -45.02
CA LEU A 30 -19.01 3.53 -45.02
C LEU A 30 -19.82 2.23 -45.05
N LYS A 31 -19.40 1.26 -45.87
CA LYS A 31 -20.05 -0.05 -45.91
C LYS A 31 -19.90 -0.80 -44.57
N SER A 32 -18.73 -0.71 -43.94
CA SER A 32 -18.49 -1.31 -42.63
C SER A 32 -19.38 -0.70 -41.56
N GLU A 33 -19.53 0.62 -41.52
CA GLU A 33 -20.41 1.33 -40.59
C GLU A 33 -21.89 0.93 -40.77
N GLU A 34 -22.38 0.83 -42.02
CA GLU A 34 -23.75 0.39 -42.31
C GLU A 34 -24.00 -1.03 -41.77
N MET A 35 -23.08 -1.96 -42.03
CA MET A 35 -23.18 -3.34 -41.57
C MET A 35 -23.03 -3.46 -40.04
N LEU A 36 -22.13 -2.67 -39.44
CA LEU A 36 -21.96 -2.58 -37.99
C LEU A 36 -23.22 -2.06 -37.30
N ALA A 37 -23.90 -1.08 -37.88
CA ALA A 37 -25.16 -0.56 -37.34
C ALA A 37 -26.27 -1.62 -37.33
N VAL A 38 -26.35 -2.45 -38.38
CA VAL A 38 -27.30 -3.57 -38.43
C VAL A 38 -27.00 -4.59 -37.34
N ASP A 39 -25.74 -5.01 -37.20
CA ASP A 39 -25.39 -6.03 -36.21
C ASP A 39 -25.39 -5.51 -34.77
N ALA A 40 -25.14 -4.21 -34.54
CA ALA A 40 -25.36 -3.56 -33.24
C ALA A 40 -26.84 -3.57 -32.83
N GLU A 41 -27.76 -3.43 -33.78
CA GLU A 41 -29.19 -3.53 -33.51
C GLU A 41 -29.63 -4.98 -33.30
N ASN A 42 -29.00 -5.94 -34.00
CA ASN A 42 -29.21 -7.37 -33.76
C ASN A 42 -28.72 -7.79 -32.37
N GLU A 43 -27.59 -7.25 -31.90
CA GLU A 43 -27.08 -7.50 -30.53
C GLU A 43 -28.12 -7.10 -29.48
N LYS A 44 -28.72 -5.91 -29.62
CA LYS A 44 -29.75 -5.42 -28.67
C LYS A 44 -31.03 -6.23 -28.68
N LYS A 45 -31.34 -6.90 -29.80
CA LYS A 45 -32.54 -7.73 -30.00
C LYS A 45 -32.28 -9.22 -29.78
N ASP A 46 -31.07 -9.60 -29.36
CA ASP A 46 -30.61 -10.99 -29.24
C ASP A 46 -30.81 -11.82 -30.52
N LEU A 47 -30.61 -11.19 -31.69
CA LEU A 47 -30.66 -11.82 -33.01
C LEU A 47 -29.26 -12.21 -33.50
N PRO A 48 -29.12 -13.24 -34.35
CA PRO A 48 -27.82 -13.64 -34.87
C PRO A 48 -27.20 -12.56 -35.77
N PHE A 49 -25.88 -12.38 -35.63
CA PHE A 49 -25.09 -11.50 -36.48
C PHE A 49 -25.00 -12.00 -37.91
N GLN A 50 -25.00 -11.06 -38.87
CA GLN A 50 -25.06 -11.38 -40.29
C GLN A 50 -23.77 -11.00 -41.04
N HIS A 51 -23.04 -9.97 -40.59
CA HIS A 51 -22.01 -9.32 -41.40
C HIS A 51 -20.60 -9.36 -40.79
N LYS A 52 -20.38 -10.05 -39.66
CA LYS A 52 -19.08 -10.11 -38.96
C LYS A 52 -17.87 -10.29 -39.90
N ASN A 53 -17.88 -11.34 -40.71
CA ASN A 53 -16.76 -11.66 -41.61
C ASN A 53 -16.60 -10.59 -42.71
N GLU A 54 -17.70 -10.07 -43.25
CA GLU A 54 -17.66 -9.05 -44.30
C GLU A 54 -17.09 -7.73 -43.77
N ILE A 55 -17.47 -7.32 -42.56
CA ILE A 55 -16.92 -6.13 -41.90
C ILE A 55 -15.43 -6.32 -41.64
N SER A 56 -15.01 -7.48 -41.13
CA SER A 56 -13.59 -7.77 -40.88
C SER A 56 -12.76 -7.64 -42.15
N ILE A 57 -13.21 -8.21 -43.28
CA ILE A 57 -12.52 -8.12 -44.57
C ILE A 57 -12.41 -6.65 -45.00
N LYS A 58 -13.50 -5.88 -44.90
CA LYS A 58 -13.54 -4.47 -45.30
C LYS A 58 -12.61 -3.59 -44.47
N LEU A 59 -12.58 -3.78 -43.16
CA LEU A 59 -11.67 -3.06 -42.27
C LEU A 59 -10.19 -3.40 -42.55
N THR A 60 -9.88 -4.66 -42.88
CA THR A 60 -8.52 -5.06 -43.26
C THR A 60 -8.12 -4.51 -44.63
N GLU A 61 -9.02 -4.49 -45.62
CA GLU A 61 -8.79 -3.86 -46.92
C GLU A 61 -8.49 -2.36 -46.75
N ALA A 62 -9.30 -1.65 -45.94
CA ALA A 62 -9.09 -0.25 -45.62
C ALA A 62 -7.75 0.01 -44.90
N GLU A 63 -7.33 -0.86 -43.97
CA GLU A 63 -6.04 -0.77 -43.29
C GLU A 63 -4.86 -0.80 -44.28
N ASN A 64 -4.90 -1.73 -45.24
CA ASN A 64 -3.83 -1.89 -46.21
C ASN A 64 -3.74 -0.67 -47.14
N LEU A 65 -4.89 -0.18 -47.63
CA LEU A 65 -4.94 1.02 -48.46
C LEU A 65 -4.49 2.28 -47.70
N LEU A 66 -4.83 2.41 -46.41
CA LEU A 66 -4.35 3.51 -45.56
C LEU A 66 -2.82 3.49 -45.41
N LYS A 67 -2.21 2.31 -45.22
CA LYS A 67 -0.75 2.17 -45.19
C LYS A 67 -0.12 2.64 -46.51
N ASP A 68 -0.69 2.25 -47.63
CA ASP A 68 -0.21 2.68 -48.96
C ASP A 68 -0.36 4.20 -49.15
N LEU A 69 -1.49 4.77 -48.73
CA LEU A 69 -1.75 6.22 -48.77
C LEU A 69 -0.71 7.02 -47.96
N PHE A 70 -0.34 6.55 -46.76
CA PHE A 70 0.71 7.19 -45.95
C PHE A 70 2.08 7.13 -46.63
N LEU A 71 2.42 6.00 -47.27
CA LEU A 71 3.67 5.89 -48.03
C LEU A 71 3.67 6.80 -49.26
N ASP A 72 2.55 6.93 -49.95
CA ASP A 72 2.42 7.72 -51.16
C ASP A 72 2.37 9.23 -50.88
N VAL A 73 1.74 9.68 -49.79
CA VAL A 73 1.77 11.09 -49.41
C VAL A 73 3.17 11.54 -49.03
N ASP A 74 3.96 10.67 -48.40
CA ASP A 74 5.37 10.96 -48.11
C ASP A 74 6.23 11.04 -49.38
N LYS A 75 5.94 10.22 -50.40
CA LYS A 75 6.55 10.38 -51.73
C LYS A 75 6.13 11.72 -52.37
N ALA A 76 4.85 12.08 -52.30
CA ALA A 76 4.33 13.35 -52.85
C ALA A 76 4.97 14.58 -52.18
N LYS A 77 5.20 14.54 -50.85
CA LYS A 77 5.95 15.58 -50.12
C LYS A 77 7.39 15.71 -50.61
N LYS A 78 8.09 14.59 -50.81
CA LYS A 78 9.48 14.57 -51.35
C LYS A 78 9.54 15.18 -52.76
N LEU A 79 8.49 14.99 -53.55
CA LEU A 79 8.31 15.60 -54.87
C LEU A 79 7.80 17.05 -54.83
N LYS A 80 7.66 17.65 -53.64
CA LYS A 80 7.20 19.03 -53.40
C LYS A 80 5.81 19.33 -53.98
N HIS A 81 4.90 18.36 -53.92
CA HIS A 81 3.51 18.58 -54.32
C HIS A 81 2.83 19.65 -53.44
N LEU A 82 2.19 20.63 -54.07
CA LEU A 82 1.64 21.82 -53.39
C LEU A 82 0.53 21.48 -52.38
N GLN A 83 -0.25 20.43 -52.64
CA GLN A 83 -1.37 20.02 -51.78
C GLN A 83 -1.03 18.85 -50.86
N ALA A 84 0.24 18.40 -50.79
CA ALA A 84 0.60 17.19 -50.03
C ALA A 84 0.22 17.26 -48.54
N LYS A 85 0.24 18.46 -47.93
CA LYS A 85 -0.15 18.66 -46.53
C LYS A 85 -1.65 18.51 -46.29
N GLU A 86 -2.47 19.01 -47.23
CA GLU A 86 -3.92 18.86 -47.12
C GLU A 86 -4.31 17.39 -47.34
N ILE A 87 -3.70 16.74 -48.34
CA ILE A 87 -3.90 15.30 -48.59
C ILE A 87 -3.51 14.45 -47.37
N GLU A 88 -2.39 14.78 -46.71
CA GLU A 88 -1.99 14.10 -45.48
C GLU A 88 -3.04 14.25 -44.38
N LYS A 89 -3.60 15.44 -44.22
CA LYS A 89 -4.65 15.71 -43.23
C LYS A 89 -5.92 14.88 -43.52
N ASP A 90 -6.30 14.78 -44.78
CA ASP A 90 -7.45 13.97 -45.20
C ASP A 90 -7.22 12.47 -44.93
N ILE A 91 -6.01 11.96 -45.20
CA ILE A 91 -5.62 10.58 -44.87
C ILE A 91 -5.67 10.35 -43.35
N ILE A 92 -5.23 11.32 -42.53
CA ILE A 92 -5.33 11.23 -41.07
C ILE A 92 -6.79 11.12 -40.63
N HIS A 93 -7.69 11.92 -41.19
CA HIS A 93 -9.12 11.83 -40.85
C HIS A 93 -9.73 10.47 -41.25
N LEU A 94 -9.36 9.92 -42.40
CA LEU A 94 -9.78 8.57 -42.80
C LEU A 94 -9.27 7.51 -41.82
N HIS A 95 -8.00 7.61 -41.41
CA HIS A 95 -7.41 6.70 -40.42
C HIS A 95 -8.09 6.80 -39.05
N GLU A 96 -8.43 8.01 -38.60
CA GLU A 96 -9.17 8.21 -37.34
C GLU A 96 -10.57 7.60 -37.40
N ARG A 97 -11.26 7.71 -38.54
CA ARG A 97 -12.58 7.09 -38.74
C ARG A 97 -12.46 5.56 -38.75
N TRP A 98 -11.51 5.02 -39.49
CA TRP A 98 -11.20 3.58 -39.48
C TRP A 98 -10.89 3.05 -38.07
N LEU A 99 -10.10 3.77 -37.28
CA LEU A 99 -9.80 3.38 -35.89
C LEU A 99 -11.05 3.31 -35.01
N LYS A 100 -12.00 4.23 -35.18
CA LYS A 100 -13.28 4.22 -34.45
C LYS A 100 -14.11 2.99 -34.84
N ASP A 101 -14.15 2.65 -36.12
CA ASP A 101 -14.88 1.47 -36.59
C ASP A 101 -14.23 0.17 -36.10
N CYS A 102 -12.90 0.08 -36.06
CA CYS A 102 -12.20 -1.05 -35.46
C CYS A 102 -12.49 -1.19 -33.96
N ALA A 103 -12.59 -0.08 -33.23
CA ALA A 103 -12.99 -0.12 -31.82
C ALA A 103 -14.42 -0.61 -31.66
N PHE A 104 -15.35 -0.10 -32.47
CA PHE A 104 -16.75 -0.50 -32.41
C PHE A 104 -16.96 -1.97 -32.85
N TYR A 105 -16.22 -2.43 -33.86
CA TYR A 105 -16.19 -3.83 -34.28
C TYR A 105 -15.78 -4.74 -33.11
N ARG A 106 -14.71 -4.38 -32.39
CA ARG A 106 -14.27 -5.12 -31.20
C ARG A 106 -15.32 -5.11 -30.10
N ASP A 107 -15.97 -3.97 -29.83
CA ASP A 107 -16.99 -3.90 -28.80
C ASP A 107 -18.18 -4.86 -29.07
N ILE A 108 -18.58 -5.00 -30.33
CA ILE A 108 -19.66 -5.91 -30.76
C ILE A 108 -19.18 -7.37 -30.82
N TYR A 109 -17.99 -7.63 -31.36
CA TYR A 109 -17.56 -8.98 -31.77
C TYR A 109 -16.42 -9.61 -30.97
N ASP A 110 -15.64 -8.87 -30.17
CA ASP A 110 -14.61 -9.47 -29.30
C ASP A 110 -15.23 -10.32 -28.18
N GLN A 111 -16.55 -10.22 -27.98
CA GLN A 111 -17.31 -11.18 -27.17
C GLN A 111 -17.36 -12.58 -27.81
N ILE A 112 -17.08 -12.71 -29.12
CA ILE A 112 -17.28 -13.92 -29.93
C ILE A 112 -15.98 -14.50 -30.51
N ASP A 113 -14.93 -13.70 -30.75
CA ASP A 113 -13.78 -14.12 -31.58
C ASP A 113 -12.43 -14.35 -30.87
N ASP A 114 -12.44 -15.07 -29.75
CA ASP A 114 -11.27 -15.90 -29.42
C ASP A 114 -11.71 -17.32 -29.04
N VAL A 115 -12.31 -17.97 -30.03
CA VAL A 115 -12.47 -19.42 -30.10
C VAL A 115 -11.15 -20.01 -30.57
N SER A 116 -10.12 -19.90 -29.73
CA SER A 116 -9.00 -20.82 -29.73
C SER A 116 -8.74 -21.28 -28.29
N LEU A 117 -9.54 -22.27 -27.88
CA LEU A 117 -9.18 -23.25 -26.85
C LEU A 117 -8.84 -22.72 -25.45
N MET A 118 -9.42 -21.61 -24.98
CA MET A 118 -9.25 -21.28 -23.57
C MET A 118 -9.95 -22.35 -22.72
N PRO A 119 -9.24 -23.08 -21.83
CA PRO A 119 -9.86 -24.12 -21.03
C PRO A 119 -11.00 -23.52 -20.21
N ARG A 120 -12.12 -24.25 -20.06
CA ARG A 120 -13.15 -23.83 -19.12
C ARG A 120 -12.54 -23.81 -17.73
N ILE A 121 -12.48 -22.62 -17.14
CA ILE A 121 -11.94 -22.43 -15.80
C ILE A 121 -13.09 -22.54 -14.82
N ASN A 122 -12.91 -23.31 -13.75
CA ASN A 122 -13.88 -23.36 -12.66
C ASN A 122 -13.72 -22.12 -11.78
N TRP A 123 -14.15 -20.97 -12.30
CA TRP A 123 -14.08 -19.67 -11.62
C TRP A 123 -14.75 -19.68 -10.26
N GLY A 124 -15.89 -20.37 -10.13
CA GLY A 124 -16.58 -20.47 -8.84
C GLY A 124 -15.69 -21.09 -7.77
N LEU A 125 -14.93 -22.14 -8.09
CA LEU A 125 -14.00 -22.75 -7.13
C LEU A 125 -12.85 -21.80 -6.79
N ILE A 126 -12.20 -21.23 -7.80
CA ILE A 126 -11.03 -20.36 -7.63
C ILE A 126 -11.39 -19.11 -6.82
N LEU A 127 -12.46 -18.40 -7.21
CA LEU A 127 -12.89 -17.18 -6.54
C LEU A 127 -13.33 -17.45 -5.10
N ASN A 128 -14.02 -18.56 -4.84
CA ASN A 128 -14.39 -18.96 -3.48
C ASN A 128 -13.17 -19.34 -2.63
N GLN A 129 -12.19 -20.03 -3.21
CA GLN A 129 -10.95 -20.35 -2.53
C GLN A 129 -10.20 -19.08 -2.15
N LYS A 130 -10.02 -18.16 -3.09
CA LYS A 130 -9.29 -16.90 -2.89
C LYS A 130 -10.00 -15.98 -1.90
N GLN A 131 -11.33 -15.95 -1.93
CA GLN A 131 -12.13 -15.26 -0.92
C GLN A 131 -11.92 -15.84 0.49
N LYS A 132 -11.79 -17.16 0.62
CA LYS A 132 -11.48 -17.80 1.91
C LYS A 132 -10.06 -17.49 2.38
N GLU A 133 -9.08 -17.54 1.48
CA GLU A 133 -7.69 -17.15 1.79
C GLU A 133 -7.64 -15.70 2.28
N LEU A 134 -8.38 -14.79 1.63
CA LEU A 134 -8.43 -13.38 2.01
C LEU A 134 -9.14 -13.12 3.35
N ASN A 135 -10.23 -13.85 3.62
CA ASN A 135 -11.04 -13.66 4.83
C ASN A 135 -10.50 -14.44 6.05
N GLY A 136 -9.64 -15.44 5.83
CA GLY A 136 -9.21 -16.37 6.86
C GLY A 136 -7.97 -15.94 7.65
N GLU A 137 -7.23 -14.94 7.17
CA GLU A 137 -6.03 -14.47 7.86
C GLU A 137 -6.36 -13.42 8.93
N GLU A 138 -5.87 -13.68 10.14
CA GLU A 138 -5.84 -12.72 11.23
C GLU A 138 -4.86 -11.56 10.91
N TYR A 139 -4.87 -10.54 11.76
CA TYR A 139 -4.02 -9.35 11.65
C TYR A 139 -3.01 -9.34 12.81
N GLY A 140 -1.71 -9.38 12.51
CA GLY A 140 -0.70 -9.54 13.57
C GLY A 140 -0.67 -10.99 14.11
N PRO A 141 -0.10 -11.29 15.29
CA PRO A 141 0.03 -10.39 16.45
C PRO A 141 1.38 -9.64 16.56
N THR A 142 2.42 -10.07 15.84
CA THR A 142 3.74 -9.42 15.91
C THR A 142 4.09 -8.67 14.63
N MET A 143 5.11 -7.79 14.68
CA MET A 143 5.66 -7.15 13.48
C MET A 143 6.10 -8.16 12.42
N LEU A 144 6.74 -9.26 12.84
CA LEU A 144 7.22 -10.29 11.93
C LEU A 144 6.06 -11.00 11.23
N ASP A 145 4.98 -11.27 11.96
CA ASP A 145 3.78 -11.87 11.37
C ASP A 145 3.12 -10.92 10.38
N LEU A 146 3.09 -9.62 10.72
CA LEU A 146 2.51 -8.60 9.87
C LEU A 146 3.31 -8.40 8.56
N GLU A 147 4.64 -8.39 8.63
CA GLU A 147 5.52 -8.37 7.45
C GLU A 147 5.29 -9.59 6.55
N LYS A 148 5.16 -10.79 7.14
CA LYS A 148 4.83 -12.02 6.41
C LYS A 148 3.45 -11.94 5.77
N GLN A 149 2.44 -11.45 6.50
CA GLN A 149 1.07 -11.27 6.00
C GLN A 149 1.04 -10.27 4.85
N ILE A 150 1.75 -9.15 4.94
CA ILE A 150 1.88 -8.17 3.85
C ILE A 150 2.53 -8.80 2.62
N ALA A 151 3.60 -9.56 2.80
CA ALA A 151 4.27 -10.25 1.69
C ALA A 151 3.34 -11.28 1.03
N ALA A 152 2.67 -12.13 1.82
CA ALA A 152 1.71 -13.11 1.34
C ALA A 152 0.54 -12.46 0.60
N HIS A 153 -0.04 -11.40 1.19
CA HIS A 153 -1.12 -10.63 0.60
C HIS A 153 -0.70 -9.96 -0.72
N ASN A 154 0.52 -9.45 -0.83
CA ASN A 154 1.03 -8.85 -2.07
C ASN A 154 1.13 -9.88 -3.21
N ILE A 155 1.47 -11.13 -2.89
CA ILE A 155 1.46 -12.23 -3.87
C ILE A 155 0.02 -12.55 -4.26
N LEU A 156 -0.87 -12.75 -3.28
CA LEU A 156 -2.29 -13.03 -3.50
C LEU A 156 -2.97 -11.93 -4.34
N GLN A 157 -2.71 -10.66 -4.06
CA GLN A 157 -3.25 -9.52 -4.81
C GLN A 157 -2.80 -9.54 -6.28
N LYS A 158 -1.55 -9.90 -6.55
CA LYS A 158 -1.05 -10.04 -7.93
C LYS A 158 -1.75 -11.18 -8.66
N GLU A 159 -1.98 -12.30 -8.00
CA GLU A 159 -2.76 -13.42 -8.55
C GLU A 159 -4.20 -13.01 -8.87
N ILE A 160 -4.87 -12.33 -7.93
CA ILE A 160 -6.23 -11.81 -8.13
C ILE A 160 -6.27 -10.87 -9.33
N ILE A 161 -5.38 -9.87 -9.41
CA ILE A 161 -5.32 -8.95 -10.56
C ILE A 161 -5.15 -9.72 -11.88
N ALA A 162 -4.32 -10.76 -11.91
CA ALA A 162 -4.06 -11.56 -13.10
C ALA A 162 -5.29 -12.35 -13.58
N TYR A 163 -6.30 -12.60 -12.73
CA TYR A 163 -7.56 -13.21 -13.16
C TYR A 163 -8.41 -12.29 -14.02
N GLY A 164 -8.25 -10.97 -13.89
CA GLY A 164 -9.02 -10.00 -14.66
C GLY A 164 -8.85 -10.15 -16.18
N SER A 165 -7.65 -10.51 -16.65
CA SER A 165 -7.38 -10.75 -18.08
C SER A 165 -7.86 -12.12 -18.56
N GLN A 166 -8.05 -13.08 -17.65
CA GLN A 166 -8.46 -14.45 -17.96
C GLN A 166 -9.98 -14.66 -17.85
N LEU A 167 -10.66 -13.82 -17.07
CA LEU A 167 -12.10 -13.89 -16.87
C LEU A 167 -12.85 -13.28 -18.06
N CYS A 168 -13.30 -14.12 -18.96
CA CYS A 168 -14.10 -13.75 -20.12
C CYS A 168 -15.29 -14.71 -20.30
N VAL A 169 -16.17 -14.40 -21.27
CA VAL A 169 -17.34 -15.24 -21.55
C VAL A 169 -16.95 -16.67 -21.92
N SER A 170 -15.87 -16.83 -22.69
CA SER A 170 -15.33 -18.14 -23.11
C SER A 170 -14.84 -18.99 -21.94
N SER A 171 -14.07 -18.43 -20.99
CA SER A 171 -13.60 -19.20 -19.82
C SER A 171 -14.71 -19.50 -18.81
N ALA A 172 -15.73 -18.65 -18.71
CA ALA A 172 -16.89 -18.85 -17.85
C ALA A 172 -17.93 -19.83 -18.43
N GLY A 173 -17.93 -20.01 -19.76
CA GLY A 173 -18.77 -20.96 -20.49
C GLY A 173 -20.21 -20.51 -20.77
N SER A 174 -20.60 -19.29 -20.39
CA SER A 174 -21.89 -18.63 -20.74
C SER A 174 -21.88 -17.17 -20.26
N LYS A 175 -22.67 -16.29 -20.89
CA LYS A 175 -22.76 -14.86 -20.53
C LYS A 175 -23.32 -14.65 -19.12
N GLU A 176 -24.28 -15.47 -18.70
CA GLU A 176 -24.87 -15.43 -17.36
C GLU A 176 -23.83 -15.74 -16.27
N LYS A 177 -23.08 -16.84 -16.45
CA LYS A 177 -21.99 -17.21 -15.52
C LYS A 177 -20.88 -16.17 -15.49
N TYR A 178 -20.51 -15.63 -16.64
CA TYR A 178 -19.51 -14.56 -16.71
C TYR A 178 -19.94 -13.34 -15.89
N ASN A 179 -21.17 -12.86 -16.04
CA ASN A 179 -21.67 -11.72 -15.28
C ASN A 179 -21.65 -12.00 -13.76
N ALA A 180 -22.04 -13.21 -13.35
CA ALA A 180 -21.99 -13.63 -11.95
C ALA A 180 -20.55 -13.65 -11.41
N PHE A 181 -19.62 -14.29 -12.14
CA PHE A 181 -18.21 -14.36 -11.75
C PHE A 181 -17.53 -13.00 -11.79
N LYS A 182 -17.87 -12.11 -12.73
CA LYS A 182 -17.35 -10.74 -12.80
C LYS A 182 -17.74 -9.94 -11.57
N LYS A 183 -19.00 -10.06 -11.13
CA LYS A 183 -19.46 -9.43 -9.88
C LYS A 183 -18.70 -9.98 -8.67
N GLN A 184 -18.52 -11.30 -8.60
CA GLN A 184 -17.79 -11.94 -7.51
C GLN A 184 -16.31 -11.53 -7.50
N TYR A 185 -15.67 -11.49 -8.66
CA TYR A 185 -14.29 -11.04 -8.85
C TYR A 185 -14.09 -9.58 -8.42
N ASN A 186 -14.99 -8.68 -8.83
CA ASN A 186 -14.91 -7.27 -8.42
C ASN A 186 -15.03 -7.11 -6.91
N ASN A 187 -15.95 -7.85 -6.28
CA ASN A 187 -16.08 -7.86 -4.81
C ASN A 187 -14.79 -8.38 -4.13
N LEU A 188 -14.22 -9.48 -4.63
CA LEU A 188 -12.94 -10.01 -4.14
C LEU A 188 -11.80 -8.99 -4.28
N LEU A 189 -11.71 -8.32 -5.43
CA LEU A 189 -10.70 -7.31 -5.70
C LEU A 189 -10.82 -6.12 -4.74
N ASP A 190 -12.04 -5.66 -4.47
CA ASP A 190 -12.29 -4.56 -3.53
C ASP A 190 -11.99 -4.97 -2.09
N ASN A 191 -12.40 -6.16 -1.65
CA ASN A 191 -12.01 -6.71 -0.35
C ASN A 191 -10.49 -6.79 -0.20
N SER A 192 -9.79 -7.17 -1.28
CA SER A 192 -8.35 -7.30 -1.25
C SER A 192 -7.66 -5.94 -1.11
N LYS A 193 -8.17 -4.89 -1.76
CA LYS A 193 -7.71 -3.50 -1.53
C LYS A 193 -7.91 -3.07 -0.07
N TRP A 194 -9.05 -3.41 0.53
CA TRP A 194 -9.33 -3.11 1.94
C TRP A 194 -8.38 -3.86 2.87
N ARG A 195 -8.18 -5.17 2.67
CA ARG A 195 -7.19 -5.96 3.44
C ARG A 195 -5.80 -5.34 3.38
N ARG A 196 -5.34 -4.92 2.20
CA ARG A 196 -4.06 -4.20 2.05
C ARG A 196 -4.02 -2.91 2.87
N HIS A 197 -5.08 -2.12 2.79
CA HIS A 197 -5.17 -0.87 3.54
C HIS A 197 -5.07 -1.12 5.05
N TYR A 198 -5.84 -2.07 5.57
CA TYR A 198 -5.83 -2.44 6.99
C TYR A 198 -4.49 -3.02 7.46
N LEU A 199 -3.82 -3.82 6.62
CA LEU A 199 -2.47 -4.30 6.91
C LEU A 199 -1.46 -3.15 7.00
N SER A 200 -1.57 -2.17 6.11
CA SER A 200 -0.69 -0.99 6.10
C SER A 200 -0.91 -0.11 7.34
N SER A 201 -2.16 0.21 7.66
CA SER A 201 -2.49 1.03 8.84
C SER A 201 -2.04 0.36 10.13
N LEU A 202 -2.27 -0.96 10.28
CA LEU A 202 -1.78 -1.71 11.43
C LEU A 202 -0.25 -1.70 11.51
N TYR A 203 0.44 -1.85 10.37
CA TYR A 203 1.90 -1.88 10.35
C TYR A 203 2.50 -0.54 10.75
N GLU A 204 1.96 0.55 10.23
CA GLU A 204 2.38 1.90 10.58
C GLU A 204 2.16 2.18 12.08
N TYR A 205 1.01 1.76 12.61
CA TYR A 205 0.68 1.87 14.03
C TYR A 205 1.67 1.09 14.91
N MET A 206 1.81 -0.21 14.68
CA MET A 206 2.69 -1.09 15.47
C MET A 206 4.16 -0.68 15.35
N LEU A 207 4.60 -0.23 14.18
CA LEU A 207 5.94 0.30 13.97
C LEU A 207 6.17 1.55 14.82
N GLY A 208 5.18 2.44 14.91
CA GLY A 208 5.21 3.60 15.80
C GLY A 208 5.35 3.19 17.26
N CYS A 209 4.50 2.27 17.73
CA CYS A 209 4.57 1.76 19.10
C CYS A 209 5.93 1.13 19.43
N ASN A 210 6.47 0.30 18.53
CA ASN A 210 7.77 -0.33 18.75
C ASN A 210 8.92 0.67 18.78
N LYS A 211 8.87 1.76 18.01
CA LYS A 211 9.89 2.81 18.08
C LYS A 211 9.92 3.46 19.45
N GLU A 212 8.76 3.84 19.96
CA GLU A 212 8.66 4.46 21.30
C GLU A 212 9.03 3.47 22.41
N LEU A 213 8.56 2.22 22.33
CA LEU A 213 8.95 1.18 23.29
C LEU A 213 10.46 0.92 23.32
N ASN A 214 11.10 0.84 22.15
CA ASN A 214 12.54 0.66 22.06
C ASN A 214 13.29 1.86 22.66
N PHE A 215 12.86 3.09 22.35
CA PHE A 215 13.43 4.30 22.92
C PHE A 215 13.32 4.32 24.45
N LEU A 216 12.12 4.06 25.00
CA LEU A 216 11.89 4.01 26.44
C LEU A 216 12.73 2.91 27.10
N GLY A 217 12.85 1.75 26.46
CA GLY A 217 13.70 0.65 26.93
C GLY A 217 15.18 1.02 26.97
N GLU A 218 15.70 1.69 25.92
CA GLU A 218 17.08 2.17 25.90
C GLU A 218 17.37 3.20 27.00
N GLU A 219 16.44 4.12 27.24
CA GLU A 219 16.57 5.12 28.30
C GLU A 219 16.49 4.49 29.70
N GLN A 220 15.57 3.54 29.94
CA GLN A 220 15.55 2.77 31.19
C GLN A 220 16.86 2.04 31.44
N GLU A 221 17.44 1.41 30.41
CA GLU A 221 18.72 0.72 30.54
C GLU A 221 19.88 1.68 30.83
N LYS A 222 19.86 2.89 30.28
CA LYS A 222 20.83 3.95 30.65
C LYS A 222 20.68 4.35 32.11
N ILE A 223 19.45 4.56 32.57
CA ILE A 223 19.15 4.89 33.97
C ILE A 223 19.63 3.76 34.89
N LYS A 224 19.34 2.49 34.59
CA LYS A 224 19.77 1.35 35.43
C LYS A 224 21.29 1.19 35.50
N LYS A 225 22.02 1.49 34.42
CA LYS A 225 23.48 1.35 34.35
C LYS A 225 24.23 2.48 35.05
N GLN A 226 23.60 3.64 35.22
CA GLN A 226 24.20 4.80 35.86
C GLN A 226 24.34 4.57 37.37
N ASP A 227 25.49 4.94 37.94
CA ASP A 227 25.67 4.95 39.39
C ASP A 227 24.99 6.20 39.97
N TRP A 228 24.00 5.97 40.83
CA TRP A 228 23.22 6.99 41.53
C TRP A 228 23.57 7.10 43.01
N SER A 229 24.64 6.45 43.46
CA SER A 229 25.11 6.51 44.83
C SER A 229 25.95 7.77 45.10
N ASP A 230 26.41 7.92 46.34
CA ASP A 230 27.34 8.98 46.76
C ASP A 230 28.71 8.91 46.03
N HIS A 231 29.00 7.83 45.30
CA HIS A 231 30.21 7.66 44.48
C HIS A 231 30.05 8.14 43.03
N MET A 232 28.90 8.74 42.71
CA MET A 232 28.60 9.22 41.38
C MET A 232 29.65 10.24 40.89
N VAL A 233 30.19 9.99 39.70
CA VAL A 233 31.20 10.84 39.06
C VAL A 233 30.55 12.10 38.49
N ASP A 234 31.00 13.28 38.94
CA ASP A 234 30.50 14.60 38.51
C ASP A 234 28.95 14.77 38.62
N PRO A 235 28.40 14.78 39.85
CA PRO A 235 26.96 14.93 40.11
C PRO A 235 26.28 16.13 39.44
N PRO A 236 26.87 17.34 39.38
CA PRO A 236 26.27 18.48 38.70
C PRO A 236 26.10 18.28 37.20
N HIS A 237 27.07 17.63 36.55
CA HIS A 237 27.02 17.40 35.10
C HIS A 237 25.94 16.36 34.73
N ILE A 238 25.88 15.24 35.45
CA ILE A 238 24.86 14.20 35.26
C ILE A 238 23.46 14.77 35.48
N ARG A 239 23.28 15.57 36.53
CA ARG A 239 22.02 16.26 36.81
C ARG A 239 21.62 17.19 35.66
N ARG A 240 22.55 18.00 35.15
CA ARG A 240 22.27 18.89 34.03
C ARG A 240 21.88 18.11 32.77
N HIS A 241 22.52 16.98 32.50
CA HIS A 241 22.16 16.11 31.39
C HIS A 241 20.75 15.54 31.53
N TYR A 242 20.40 15.04 32.72
CA TYR A 242 19.08 14.48 33.01
C TYR A 242 17.97 15.54 32.97
N GLU A 243 18.21 16.72 33.54
CA GLU A 243 17.27 17.84 33.47
C GLU A 243 17.09 18.32 32.02
N ASN A 244 18.16 18.37 31.22
CA ASN A 244 18.05 18.71 29.81
C ASN A 244 17.26 17.65 29.02
N PHE A 245 17.50 16.38 29.31
CA PHE A 245 16.77 15.27 28.73
C PHE A 245 15.28 15.31 29.13
N LYS A 246 14.95 15.51 30.41
CA LYS A 246 13.59 15.63 30.91
C LYS A 246 12.85 16.82 30.29
N ASN A 247 13.49 17.98 30.20
CA ASN A 247 12.84 19.20 29.70
C ASN A 247 12.73 19.27 28.17
N ASN A 248 13.64 18.63 27.42
CA ASN A 248 13.70 18.77 25.96
C ASN A 248 13.58 17.46 25.18
N GLY A 249 14.13 16.36 25.67
CA GLY A 249 14.09 15.05 25.00
C GLY A 249 12.78 14.32 25.23
N LEU A 250 12.32 14.28 26.49
CA LEU A 250 11.12 13.56 26.89
C LEU A 250 9.84 14.14 26.29
N LEU A 251 9.76 15.47 26.14
CA LEU A 251 8.57 16.16 25.66
C LEU A 251 8.17 15.73 24.24
N PHE A 252 9.14 15.49 23.36
CA PHE A 252 8.89 15.00 22.01
C PHE A 252 8.30 13.58 22.03
N HIS A 253 8.93 12.68 22.77
CA HIS A 253 8.47 11.28 22.88
C HIS A 253 7.14 11.16 23.61
N GLU A 254 6.87 11.99 24.61
CA GLU A 254 5.56 12.09 25.25
C GLU A 254 4.48 12.51 24.24
N SER A 255 4.77 13.50 23.38
CA SER A 255 3.83 13.90 22.33
C SER A 255 3.57 12.79 21.31
N GLU A 256 4.59 12.00 20.96
CA GLU A 256 4.44 10.86 20.05
C GLU A 256 3.65 9.72 20.69
N VAL A 257 3.87 9.42 21.98
CA VAL A 257 3.08 8.42 22.72
C VAL A 257 1.61 8.85 22.80
N ASN A 258 1.32 10.12 23.11
CA ASN A 258 -0.05 10.63 23.10
C ASN A 258 -0.68 10.53 21.71
N ARG A 259 0.06 10.89 20.65
CA ARG A 259 -0.39 10.72 19.27
C ARG A 259 -0.70 9.26 18.92
N LEU A 260 0.12 8.32 19.39
CA LEU A 260 -0.11 6.88 19.20
C LEU A 260 -1.28 6.36 20.04
N GLN A 261 -1.54 6.95 21.21
CA GLN A 261 -2.74 6.61 21.98
C GLN A 261 -4.00 7.05 21.22
N ASP A 262 -4.06 8.31 20.79
CA ASP A 262 -5.17 8.86 20.01
C ASP A 262 -5.40 8.07 18.72
N GLU A 263 -4.33 7.72 18.00
CA GLU A 263 -4.44 6.93 16.76
C GLU A 263 -4.92 5.49 17.06
N GLY A 264 -4.46 4.87 18.14
CA GLY A 264 -4.92 3.55 18.57
C GLY A 264 -6.42 3.53 18.89
N GLU A 265 -6.88 4.51 19.68
CA GLU A 265 -8.30 4.68 20.00
C GLU A 265 -9.12 4.92 18.73
N ARG A 266 -8.64 5.82 17.85
CA ARG A 266 -9.30 6.12 16.59
C ARG A 266 -9.42 4.90 15.67
N LEU A 267 -8.39 4.07 15.57
CA LEU A 267 -8.45 2.84 14.77
C LEU A 267 -9.50 1.87 15.32
N ILE A 268 -9.60 1.75 16.64
CA ILE A 268 -10.63 0.93 17.30
C ILE A 268 -12.03 1.51 17.03
N GLU A 269 -12.21 2.83 17.18
CA GLU A 269 -13.49 3.52 16.90
C GLU A 269 -13.94 3.36 15.44
N LEU A 270 -12.99 3.35 14.50
CA LEU A 270 -13.24 3.09 13.08
C LEU A 270 -13.52 1.60 12.77
N ASN A 271 -13.64 0.75 13.80
CA ASN A 271 -13.87 -0.69 13.70
C ASN A 271 -12.82 -1.36 12.81
N HIS A 272 -11.55 -1.04 13.04
CA HIS A 272 -10.46 -1.69 12.33
C HIS A 272 -10.54 -3.22 12.52
N PRO A 273 -10.37 -4.05 11.48
CA PRO A 273 -10.46 -5.51 11.62
C PRO A 273 -9.43 -6.15 12.58
N ALA A 274 -8.39 -5.39 12.92
CA ALA A 274 -7.34 -5.76 13.86
C ALA A 274 -7.50 -5.12 15.25
N SER A 275 -8.71 -4.68 15.63
CA SER A 275 -8.94 -3.98 16.90
C SER A 275 -8.38 -4.73 18.10
N ASP A 276 -8.48 -6.07 18.13
CA ASP A 276 -7.95 -6.88 19.24
C ASP A 276 -6.42 -6.73 19.37
N THR A 277 -5.69 -6.87 18.26
CA THR A 277 -4.23 -6.70 18.20
C THR A 277 -3.80 -5.26 18.53
N ILE A 278 -4.58 -4.27 18.06
CA ILE A 278 -4.35 -2.85 18.36
C ILE A 278 -4.54 -2.61 19.85
N GLN A 279 -5.59 -3.15 20.45
CA GLN A 279 -5.89 -2.98 21.87
C GLN A 279 -4.80 -3.60 22.75
N GLU A 280 -4.30 -4.80 22.41
CA GLU A 280 -3.19 -5.44 23.13
C GLU A 280 -1.91 -4.58 23.05
N THR A 281 -1.52 -4.18 21.83
CA THR A 281 -0.33 -3.34 21.61
C THR A 281 -0.46 -1.97 22.31
N HIS A 282 -1.65 -1.40 22.29
CA HIS A 282 -1.97 -0.13 22.95
C HIS A 282 -1.81 -0.24 24.46
N LEU A 283 -2.35 -1.29 25.09
CA LEU A 283 -2.24 -1.52 26.52
C LEU A 283 -0.78 -1.66 26.98
N ASP A 284 0.03 -2.40 26.23
CA ASP A 284 1.45 -2.59 26.53
C ASP A 284 2.22 -1.26 26.45
N ASN A 285 1.97 -0.45 25.43
CA ASN A 285 2.60 0.86 25.26
C ASN A 285 2.25 1.83 26.40
N VAL A 286 0.95 1.92 26.74
CA VAL A 286 0.47 2.75 27.86
C VAL A 286 1.11 2.31 29.19
N HIS A 287 1.22 1.00 29.42
CA HIS A 287 1.82 0.47 30.64
C HIS A 287 3.31 0.85 30.74
N GLU A 288 4.11 0.62 29.70
CA GLU A 288 5.55 0.91 29.76
C GLU A 288 5.86 2.40 29.80
N PHE A 289 5.07 3.24 29.15
CA PHE A 289 5.23 4.69 29.29
C PHE A 289 4.93 5.16 30.72
N LYS A 290 3.86 4.67 31.36
CA LYS A 290 3.55 5.01 32.76
C LYS A 290 4.66 4.56 33.71
N LYS A 291 5.17 3.35 33.53
CA LYS A 291 6.29 2.82 34.30
C LYS A 291 7.54 3.70 34.15
N TYR A 292 7.86 4.10 32.91
CA TYR A 292 8.96 5.02 32.64
C TYR A 292 8.82 6.36 33.38
N GLN A 293 7.62 6.95 33.39
CA GLN A 293 7.36 8.19 34.12
C GLN A 293 7.63 8.02 35.62
N MET A 294 7.13 6.95 36.22
CA MET A 294 7.34 6.66 37.64
C MET A 294 8.83 6.48 37.99
N ASP A 295 9.57 5.72 37.18
CA ASP A 295 11.01 5.51 37.37
C ASP A 295 11.79 6.84 37.29
N THR A 296 11.38 7.71 36.36
CA THR A 296 11.97 9.04 36.15
C THR A 296 11.71 9.97 37.34
N GLU A 297 10.51 9.94 37.92
CA GLU A 297 10.14 10.70 39.11
C GLU A 297 10.89 10.23 40.35
N GLN A 298 10.91 8.92 40.59
CA GLN A 298 11.66 8.32 41.70
C GLN A 298 13.15 8.66 41.64
N MET A 299 13.72 8.71 40.44
CA MET A 299 15.12 9.13 40.25
C MET A 299 15.33 10.60 40.63
N SER A 300 14.42 11.48 40.21
CA SER A 300 14.48 12.91 40.54
C SER A 300 14.40 13.16 42.05
N GLU A 301 13.53 12.40 42.75
CA GLU A 301 13.44 12.46 44.21
C GLU A 301 14.75 12.03 44.88
N THR A 302 15.35 10.92 44.43
CA THR A 302 16.63 10.40 44.95
C THR A 302 17.74 11.44 44.80
N MET A 303 17.82 12.09 43.63
CA MET A 303 18.78 13.17 43.35
C MET A 303 18.59 14.43 44.21
N THR A 304 17.35 14.69 44.60
CA THR A 304 16.99 15.78 45.50
C THR A 304 17.39 15.46 46.93
N GLN A 305 17.17 14.23 47.38
CA GLN A 305 17.55 13.75 48.71
C GLN A 305 19.07 13.76 48.91
N LEU A 306 19.85 13.26 47.94
CA LEU A 306 21.31 13.30 47.97
C LEU A 306 21.83 14.74 48.09
N ASN A 307 21.22 15.69 47.37
CA ASN A 307 21.61 17.10 47.44
C ASN A 307 21.32 17.72 48.82
N SER A 308 20.18 17.38 49.43
CA SER A 308 19.81 17.87 50.75
C SER A 308 20.74 17.38 51.87
N THR A 309 21.37 16.21 51.65
CA THR A 309 22.33 15.57 52.55
C THR A 309 23.72 16.19 52.41
N LEU A 310 24.05 16.75 51.25
CA LEU A 310 25.32 17.40 50.92
C LEU A 310 25.33 18.93 51.12
N ASP A 311 24.19 19.57 51.45
CA ASP A 311 24.15 21.01 51.71
C ASP A 311 24.88 21.36 53.02
N PRO A 312 25.98 22.15 52.98
CA PRO A 312 26.72 22.53 54.18
C PRO A 312 25.87 23.32 55.20
N LYS A 313 24.73 23.92 54.81
CA LYS A 313 23.79 24.58 55.75
C LYS A 313 22.89 23.61 56.53
N SER A 314 22.63 22.40 56.01
CA SER A 314 21.85 21.36 56.71
C SER A 314 22.74 20.50 57.62
N VAL A 315 24.00 20.30 57.25
CA VAL A 315 25.02 19.61 58.06
C VAL A 315 25.48 20.44 59.26
N CYS A 316 25.55 21.77 59.13
CA CYS A 316 26.01 22.67 60.21
C CYS A 316 24.96 22.87 61.34
N LYS A 317 23.70 22.44 61.13
CA LYS A 317 22.61 22.60 62.11
C LYS A 317 22.30 21.35 62.93
N LYS A 318 22.83 20.17 62.56
CA LYS A 318 22.62 18.95 63.33
C LYS A 318 23.72 18.83 64.38
N SER A 319 23.32 18.85 65.65
CA SER A 319 24.25 18.55 66.75
C SER A 319 24.83 17.16 66.53
N ASN A 320 26.10 16.93 66.89
CA ASN A 320 26.77 15.63 66.72
C ASN A 320 25.97 14.45 67.31
N SER A 321 25.09 14.71 68.29
CA SER A 321 24.16 13.72 68.85
C SER A 321 23.00 13.33 67.93
N GLU A 322 22.47 14.24 67.10
CA GLU A 322 21.44 13.94 66.10
C GLU A 322 22.01 13.19 64.89
N THR A 323 23.25 13.52 64.50
CA THR A 323 23.95 12.82 63.42
C THR A 323 24.28 11.38 63.82
N LEU A 324 24.66 11.14 65.08
CA LEU A 324 24.91 9.80 65.62
C LEU A 324 23.63 8.97 65.73
N LEU A 325 22.53 9.56 66.20
CA LEU A 325 21.21 8.89 66.22
C LEU A 325 20.68 8.57 64.81
N GLN A 326 20.91 9.44 63.82
CA GLN A 326 20.54 9.16 62.43
C GLN A 326 21.40 8.07 61.81
N LEU A 327 22.70 8.01 62.12
CA LEU A 327 23.57 6.90 61.69
C LEU A 327 23.20 5.59 62.37
N GLU A 328 22.84 5.60 63.65
CA GLU A 328 22.42 4.40 64.40
C GLU A 328 21.01 3.92 63.99
N VAL A 329 20.13 4.84 63.57
CA VAL A 329 18.84 4.51 62.93
C VAL A 329 19.04 3.98 61.51
N ARG A 330 20.00 4.53 60.74
CA ARG A 330 20.36 4.07 59.39
C ARG A 330 21.02 2.69 59.43
N GLU A 331 21.90 2.41 60.40
CA GLU A 331 22.44 1.07 60.67
C GLU A 331 21.36 0.08 61.14
N LYS A 332 20.37 0.51 61.94
CA LYS A 332 19.24 -0.34 62.33
C LYS A 332 18.24 -0.58 61.18
N GLN A 333 18.12 0.35 60.23
CA GLN A 333 17.34 0.16 59.00
C GLN A 333 18.07 -0.70 57.97
N GLU A 334 19.40 -0.57 57.85
CA GLU A 334 20.22 -1.46 57.00
C GLU A 334 20.38 -2.86 57.61
N GLY A 335 20.40 -2.97 58.94
CA GLY A 335 20.37 -4.23 59.69
C GLY A 335 19.00 -4.93 59.76
N ARG A 336 17.90 -4.19 59.55
CA ARG A 336 16.54 -4.79 59.36
C ARG A 336 16.15 -4.96 57.89
N GLY A 337 16.81 -4.28 56.96
CA GLY A 337 16.62 -4.41 55.51
C GLY A 337 17.38 -5.59 54.87
N GLY A 338 18.17 -6.33 55.64
CA GLY A 338 18.78 -7.59 55.19
C GLY A 338 17.77 -8.73 55.04
N GLY A 339 16.68 -8.71 55.83
CA GLY A 339 15.60 -9.70 55.75
C GLY A 339 14.67 -9.47 54.56
N ASP A 340 14.37 -8.20 54.22
CA ASP A 340 13.40 -7.90 53.16
C ASP A 340 13.97 -8.09 51.75
N ARG A 341 15.29 -8.01 51.53
CA ARG A 341 15.87 -8.38 50.23
C ARG A 341 15.82 -9.88 49.95
N GLU A 342 15.90 -10.72 50.98
CA GLU A 342 15.73 -12.18 50.83
C GLU A 342 14.24 -12.56 50.74
N VAL A 343 13.34 -11.82 51.39
CA VAL A 343 11.89 -11.98 51.25
C VAL A 343 11.39 -11.47 49.89
N GLN A 344 11.86 -10.32 49.37
CA GLN A 344 11.54 -9.87 48.00
C GLN A 344 12.11 -10.83 46.94
N SER A 345 13.31 -11.36 47.15
CA SER A 345 13.91 -12.37 46.24
C SER A 345 13.15 -13.70 46.29
N ARG A 346 12.71 -14.17 47.47
CA ARG A 346 11.88 -15.37 47.61
C ARG A 346 10.44 -15.19 47.12
N VAL A 347 9.84 -14.01 47.28
CA VAL A 347 8.50 -13.68 46.77
C VAL A 347 8.50 -13.57 45.24
N LEU A 348 9.61 -13.12 44.63
CA LEU A 348 9.80 -13.14 43.18
C LEU A 348 10.13 -14.54 42.65
N GLN A 349 10.86 -15.39 43.39
CA GLN A 349 11.10 -16.79 42.98
C GLN A 349 9.87 -17.70 43.16
N LEU A 350 9.01 -17.46 44.16
CA LEU A 350 7.75 -18.19 44.35
C LEU A 350 6.70 -17.82 43.30
N LYS A 351 6.66 -16.56 42.82
CA LYS A 351 5.77 -16.16 41.73
C LYS A 351 6.14 -16.74 40.35
N PHE A 352 7.40 -17.16 40.16
CA PHE A 352 7.87 -17.80 38.92
C PHE A 352 7.78 -19.34 38.94
N SER A 353 7.36 -19.96 40.04
CA SER A 353 7.21 -21.43 40.16
C SER A 353 5.75 -21.92 40.13
N GLU A 354 4.77 -21.03 40.00
CA GLU A 354 3.33 -21.37 39.93
C GLU A 354 2.71 -21.12 38.55
N ILE A 355 3.52 -20.98 37.49
CA ILE A 355 3.01 -21.02 36.11
C ILE A 355 3.12 -22.46 35.62
N PRO A 356 2.01 -23.20 35.42
CA PRO A 356 2.06 -24.53 34.83
C PRO A 356 2.51 -24.41 33.37
N SER A 357 3.31 -25.39 32.92
CA SER A 357 3.84 -25.51 31.56
C SER A 357 2.79 -25.48 30.46
#